data_AF-A0A7S1BKI8-F1
#
_entry.id   AF-A0A7S1BKI8-F1
#
_cell.length_a   1.000
_cell.length_b   1.000
_cell.length_c   1.000
_cell.angle_alpha   90.00
_cell.angle_beta   90.00
_cell.angle_gamma   90.00
#
_symmetry.space_group_name_H-M   'P 1'
#
loop_
_entity.id
_entity.type
_entity.pdbx_description
1 polymer ?
#
loop_
_entity_poly.entity_id
_entity_poly.type
_entity_poly.pdbx_seq_one_letter_code
_entity_poly.pdbx_strand_id
1 'polypeptide(L)'
;PSALLPPPDRICLTHLHFDHVAGLPGTLRRLADDAPGRTLEILGPPGSYDLVASHLRFVAPPDRRYIRDRVDMVVAELLSGGDAVRPARDGGPRRRALFPGPDGIWTAMEGDGARIRAAPVRHRPRVPTFGYVLEEGRRRAAVLSDNCGWGAAADEAFADADVMVNEATLGHGDAAGHRRRSPTGHSTAEMVAAGASRARPRVLVLTNFSAKLGGATFE
;
A
#
# COMPACT_ATOMS: atom_id res chain seq x y z
N PRO A 1 -2.33 -29.32 -8.70
CA PRO A 1 -1.52 -28.48 -7.80
C PRO A 1 -1.77 -27.00 -8.08
N SER A 2 -2.51 -26.32 -7.19
CA SER A 2 -2.56 -24.86 -7.19
C SER A 2 -1.13 -24.37 -7.00
N ALA A 3 -0.53 -23.78 -8.04
CA ALA A 3 0.79 -23.18 -7.92
C ALA A 3 0.62 -21.94 -7.04
N LEU A 4 0.93 -22.08 -5.75
CA LEU A 4 1.07 -20.94 -4.86
C LEU A 4 2.04 -19.95 -5.52
N LEU A 5 1.64 -18.68 -5.57
CA LEU A 5 2.50 -17.62 -6.08
C LEU A 5 3.86 -17.67 -5.37
N PRO A 6 4.97 -17.38 -6.09
CA PRO A 6 6.27 -17.34 -5.45
C PRO A 6 6.25 -16.33 -4.29
N PRO A 7 7.01 -16.58 -3.22
CA PRO A 7 7.07 -15.64 -2.11
C PRO A 7 7.56 -14.27 -2.60
N PRO A 8 6.98 -13.16 -2.13
CA PRO A 8 7.29 -11.84 -2.64
C PRO A 8 8.67 -11.35 -2.15
N ASP A 9 9.38 -10.63 -3.02
CA ASP A 9 10.59 -9.90 -2.63
C ASP A 9 10.25 -8.48 -2.12
N ARG A 10 9.01 -8.03 -2.33
CA ARG A 10 8.51 -6.71 -1.92
C ARG A 10 7.11 -6.73 -1.35
N ILE A 11 6.89 -5.93 -0.31
CA ILE A 11 5.57 -5.65 0.27
C ILE A 11 5.35 -4.14 0.26
N CYS A 12 4.23 -3.69 -0.30
CA CYS A 12 3.85 -2.28 -0.37
C CYS A 12 2.69 -2.00 0.59
N LEU A 13 2.93 -1.23 1.64
CA LEU A 13 1.94 -0.81 2.62
C LEU A 13 1.31 0.52 2.17
N THR A 14 0.00 0.56 1.98
CA THR A 14 -0.71 1.79 1.56
C THR A 14 -0.74 2.82 2.68
N HIS A 15 -1.07 2.38 3.89
CA HIS A 15 -1.03 3.14 5.14
C HIS A 15 -0.92 2.18 6.35
N LEU A 16 -1.01 2.69 7.58
CA LEU A 16 -0.74 1.93 8.82
C LEU A 16 -1.98 1.65 9.68
N HIS A 17 -3.19 1.57 9.10
CA HIS A 17 -4.32 1.00 9.84
C HIS A 17 -4.15 -0.50 10.00
N PHE A 18 -4.72 -1.02 11.09
CA PHE A 18 -4.53 -2.39 11.54
C PHE A 18 -4.88 -3.43 10.48
N ASP A 19 -6.01 -3.26 9.80
CA ASP A 19 -6.52 -4.15 8.76
C ASP A 19 -5.60 -4.25 7.51
N HIS A 20 -4.68 -3.31 7.31
CA HIS A 20 -3.71 -3.33 6.21
C HIS A 20 -2.34 -3.89 6.62
N VAL A 21 -2.09 -4.10 7.92
CA VAL A 21 -0.76 -4.49 8.44
C VAL A 21 -0.79 -5.70 9.38
N ALA A 22 -1.96 -6.12 9.88
CA ALA A 22 -2.11 -7.19 10.85
C ALA A 22 -1.59 -8.55 10.35
N GLY A 23 -1.60 -8.78 9.03
CA GLY A 23 -1.06 -10.00 8.42
C GLY A 23 0.47 -10.05 8.34
N LEU A 24 1.17 -8.95 8.63
CA LEU A 24 2.61 -8.84 8.42
C LEU A 24 3.42 -9.85 9.27
N PRO A 25 3.16 -10.06 10.58
CA PRO A 25 3.93 -11.02 11.37
C PRO A 25 3.86 -12.45 10.83
N GLY A 26 2.67 -12.90 10.45
CA GLY A 26 2.47 -14.22 9.85
C GLY A 26 3.16 -14.35 8.49
N THR A 27 3.10 -13.28 7.68
CA THR A 27 3.78 -13.22 6.38
C THR A 27 5.29 -13.31 6.52
N LEU A 28 5.89 -12.56 7.46
CA LEU A 28 7.33 -12.59 7.72
C LEU A 28 7.79 -13.97 8.23
N ARG A 29 6.99 -14.61 9.10
CA ARG A 29 7.27 -15.98 9.54
C ARG A 29 7.23 -16.95 8.36
N ARG A 30 6.19 -16.87 7.52
CA ARG A 30 6.06 -17.74 6.35
C ARG A 30 7.21 -17.56 5.37
N LEU A 31 7.68 -16.34 5.15
CA LEU A 31 8.86 -16.05 4.34
C LEU A 31 10.13 -16.69 4.90
N ALA A 32 10.33 -16.64 6.22
CA ALA A 32 11.48 -17.28 6.86
C ALA A 32 11.46 -18.82 6.73
N ASP A 33 10.28 -19.42 6.59
CA ASP A 33 10.11 -20.86 6.38
C ASP A 33 10.31 -21.26 4.90
N ASP A 34 9.68 -20.54 3.98
CA ASP A 34 9.61 -20.91 2.56
C ASP A 34 10.79 -20.43 1.72
N ALA A 35 11.43 -19.34 2.14
CA ALA A 35 12.37 -18.59 1.34
C ALA A 35 13.52 -18.00 2.19
N PRO A 36 14.20 -18.82 3.02
CA PRO A 36 15.30 -18.32 3.84
C PRO A 36 16.45 -17.77 2.97
N GLY A 37 17.12 -16.73 3.47
CA GLY A 37 18.23 -16.04 2.83
C GLY A 37 17.83 -14.95 1.83
N ARG A 38 16.53 -14.72 1.59
CA ARG A 38 16.09 -13.66 0.68
C ARG A 38 16.12 -12.28 1.32
N THR A 39 16.28 -11.27 0.46
CA THR A 39 16.05 -9.88 0.81
C THR A 39 14.58 -9.52 0.59
N LEU A 40 13.90 -9.07 1.64
CA LEU A 40 12.56 -8.51 1.59
C LEU A 40 12.63 -7.00 1.75
N GLU A 41 12.06 -6.27 0.80
CA GLU A 41 11.87 -4.82 0.91
C GLU A 41 10.42 -4.46 1.21
N ILE A 42 10.20 -3.72 2.30
CA ILE A 42 8.89 -3.24 2.73
C ILE A 42 8.83 -1.75 2.46
N LEU A 43 7.95 -1.35 1.55
CA LEU A 43 7.66 0.03 1.18
C LEU A 43 6.44 0.51 1.96
N GLY A 44 6.46 1.74 2.48
CA GLY A 44 5.29 2.25 3.19
C GLY A 44 5.41 3.70 3.65
N PRO A 45 4.36 4.26 4.26
CA PRO A 45 4.36 5.62 4.79
C PRO A 45 5.38 5.82 5.92
N PRO A 46 5.61 7.08 6.37
CA PRO A 46 6.35 7.35 7.59
C PRO A 46 5.76 6.57 8.78
N GLY A 47 6.62 5.89 9.55
CA GLY A 47 6.23 5.02 10.66
C GLY A 47 6.24 3.52 10.34
N SER A 48 6.37 3.15 9.06
CA SER A 48 6.46 1.75 8.64
C SER A 48 7.65 1.04 9.30
N TYR A 49 8.78 1.73 9.43
CA TYR A 49 9.96 1.17 10.10
C TYR A 49 9.65 0.81 11.55
N ASP A 50 9.06 1.75 12.29
CA ASP A 50 8.76 1.54 13.70
C ASP A 50 7.71 0.46 13.89
N LEU A 51 6.76 0.33 12.97
CA LEU A 51 5.79 -0.75 12.93
C LEU A 51 6.49 -2.11 12.76
N VAL A 52 7.31 -2.29 11.73
CA VAL A 52 8.00 -3.57 11.46
C VAL A 52 8.95 -3.92 12.60
N ALA A 53 9.76 -2.96 13.05
CA ALA A 53 10.70 -3.16 14.16
C ALA A 53 9.98 -3.53 15.47
N SER A 54 8.81 -2.92 15.74
CA SER A 54 8.00 -3.26 16.92
C SER A 54 7.41 -4.66 16.83
N HIS A 55 6.89 -5.07 15.67
CA HIS A 55 6.41 -6.44 15.47
C HIS A 55 7.51 -7.46 15.76
N LEU A 56 8.72 -7.25 15.22
CA LEU A 56 9.86 -8.12 15.51
C LEU A 56 10.25 -8.11 17.00
N ARG A 57 10.03 -7.02 17.72
CA ARG A 57 10.32 -6.93 19.16
C ARG A 57 9.28 -7.66 20.03
N PHE A 58 8.00 -7.61 19.67
CA PHE A 58 6.92 -8.29 20.40
C PHE A 58 6.89 -9.80 20.17
N VAL A 59 7.44 -10.27 19.05
CA VAL A 59 7.68 -11.71 18.85
C VAL A 59 8.74 -12.17 19.85
N ALA A 60 8.38 -13.13 20.70
CA ALA A 60 9.29 -13.69 21.69
C ALA A 60 10.44 -14.46 21.00
N PRO A 61 11.66 -14.47 21.57
CA PRO A 61 12.64 -15.49 21.21
C PRO A 61 12.04 -16.89 21.50
N PRO A 62 12.24 -17.91 20.63
CA PRO A 62 13.20 -17.98 19.52
C PRO A 62 12.71 -17.40 18.17
N ASP A 63 11.40 -17.21 17.98
CA ASP A 63 10.80 -16.86 16.69
C ASP A 63 11.33 -15.55 16.09
N ARG A 64 11.61 -14.56 16.94
CA ARG A 64 12.24 -13.30 16.49
C ARG A 64 13.59 -13.52 15.84
N ARG A 65 14.44 -14.35 16.47
CA ARG A 65 15.79 -14.66 15.93
C ARG A 65 15.64 -15.44 14.64
N TYR A 66 14.77 -16.43 14.64
CA TYR A 66 14.48 -17.25 13.47
C TYR A 66 14.13 -16.42 12.24
N ILE A 67 13.23 -15.43 12.37
CA ILE A 67 12.85 -14.55 11.26
C ILE A 67 14.04 -13.67 10.82
N ARG A 68 14.71 -13.01 11.78
CA ARG A 68 15.80 -12.08 11.50
C ARG A 68 17.02 -12.73 10.85
N ASP A 69 17.31 -13.96 11.22
CA ASP A 69 18.47 -14.69 10.72
C ASP A 69 18.21 -15.26 9.31
N ARG A 70 16.95 -15.31 8.89
CA ARG A 70 16.53 -15.94 7.62
C ARG A 70 15.93 -14.98 6.61
N VAL A 71 15.55 -13.77 7.00
CA VAL A 71 15.01 -12.78 6.06
C VAL A 71 15.78 -11.49 6.23
N ASP A 72 16.49 -11.09 5.18
CA ASP A 72 17.20 -9.83 5.14
C ASP A 72 16.22 -8.69 4.83
N MET A 73 15.87 -7.88 5.82
CA MET A 73 14.79 -6.89 5.69
C MET A 73 15.31 -5.48 5.48
N VAL A 74 14.73 -4.79 4.49
CA VAL A 74 14.85 -3.35 4.29
C VAL A 74 13.47 -2.72 4.41
N VAL A 75 13.31 -1.71 5.26
CA VAL A 75 12.09 -0.89 5.30
C VAL A 75 12.38 0.46 4.66
N ALA A 76 11.70 0.74 3.57
CA ALA A 76 11.80 1.97 2.81
C ALA A 76 10.56 2.85 3.06
N GLU A 77 10.77 3.99 3.72
CA GLU A 77 9.69 4.91 4.09
C GLU A 77 9.54 6.04 3.07
N LEU A 78 8.30 6.27 2.64
CA LEU A 78 7.89 7.33 1.72
C LEU A 78 7.73 8.65 2.47
N LEU A 79 8.83 9.37 2.64
CA LEU A 79 8.92 10.60 3.41
C LEU A 79 8.62 11.83 2.55
N SER A 80 8.03 12.86 3.16
CA SER A 80 7.87 14.20 2.61
C SER A 80 8.96 15.14 3.15
N GLY A 81 9.14 16.32 2.53
CA GLY A 81 10.24 17.25 2.86
C GLY A 81 10.29 17.78 4.31
N GLY A 82 9.23 17.61 5.09
CA GLY A 82 9.20 17.95 6.52
C GLY A 82 9.44 16.77 7.47
N ASP A 83 9.55 15.55 6.95
CA ASP A 83 9.68 14.34 7.76
C ASP A 83 11.14 14.13 8.19
N ALA A 84 11.32 13.77 9.46
CA ALA A 84 12.63 13.46 9.99
C ALA A 84 13.10 12.06 9.53
N VAL A 85 14.26 12.01 8.89
CA VAL A 85 14.99 10.75 8.69
C VAL A 85 15.57 10.32 10.03
N ARG A 86 15.09 9.20 10.54
CA ARG A 86 15.59 8.61 11.79
C ARG A 86 16.49 7.41 11.46
N PRO A 87 17.50 7.09 12.29
CA PRO A 87 18.33 5.92 12.07
C PRO A 87 17.54 4.62 12.27
N ALA A 88 18.09 3.51 11.76
CA ALA A 88 17.65 2.18 12.16
C ALA A 88 17.99 1.94 13.65
N ARG A 89 17.26 1.00 14.27
CA ARG A 89 17.47 0.56 15.65
C ARG A 89 18.34 -0.69 15.64
N ASP A 90 19.15 -0.86 16.67
CA ASP A 90 20.00 -2.05 16.81
C ASP A 90 19.18 -3.34 16.76
N GLY A 91 19.57 -4.22 15.84
CA GLY A 91 18.86 -5.45 15.58
C GLY A 91 17.44 -5.29 15.00
N GLY A 92 17.13 -4.14 14.44
CA GLY A 92 15.98 -3.95 13.55
C GLY A 92 16.32 -4.29 12.08
N PRO A 93 15.33 -4.16 11.18
CA PRO A 93 15.60 -4.18 9.74
C PRO A 93 16.50 -2.99 9.36
N ARG A 94 17.08 -3.02 8.15
CA ARG A 94 17.70 -1.80 7.58
C ARG A 94 16.62 -0.77 7.26
N ARG A 95 16.97 0.51 7.32
CA ARG A 95 16.06 1.62 7.03
C ARG A 95 16.53 2.41 5.81
N ARG A 96 15.60 2.73 4.92
CA ARG A 96 15.83 3.55 3.72
C ARG A 96 14.79 4.68 3.70
N ALA A 97 15.22 5.90 3.45
CA ALA A 97 14.32 7.03 3.24
C ALA A 97 14.14 7.25 1.74
N LEU A 98 12.89 7.41 1.31
CA LEU A 98 12.53 7.76 -0.07
C LEU A 98 11.79 9.08 -0.07
N PHE A 99 12.17 9.96 -0.99
CA PHE A 99 11.56 11.28 -1.16
C PHE A 99 10.88 11.37 -2.53
N PRO A 100 9.84 12.21 -2.68
CA PRO A 100 9.19 12.36 -3.97
C PRO A 100 10.10 13.11 -4.94
N GLY A 101 9.92 12.85 -6.23
CA GLY A 101 10.43 13.68 -7.30
C GLY A 101 9.72 15.05 -7.33
N PRO A 102 10.14 15.94 -8.26
CA PRO A 102 9.51 17.26 -8.45
C PRO A 102 8.02 17.20 -8.79
N ASP A 103 7.56 16.06 -9.34
CA ASP A 103 6.17 15.74 -9.65
C ASP A 103 5.33 15.33 -8.42
N GLY A 104 5.97 15.17 -7.25
CA GLY A 104 5.32 14.70 -6.04
C GLY A 104 5.13 13.19 -5.98
N ILE A 105 5.83 12.42 -6.84
CA ILE A 105 5.74 10.96 -6.93
C ILE A 105 7.02 10.31 -6.42
N TRP A 106 6.89 9.23 -5.65
CA TRP A 106 8.03 8.47 -5.16
C TRP A 106 8.34 7.34 -6.14
N THR A 107 9.57 7.27 -6.65
CA THR A 107 10.07 6.09 -7.37
C THR A 107 10.72 5.14 -6.38
N ALA A 108 10.02 4.07 -6.01
CA ALA A 108 10.46 3.10 -5.02
C ALA A 108 11.49 2.11 -5.56
N MET A 109 11.32 1.72 -6.83
CA MET A 109 12.18 0.80 -7.56
C MET A 109 12.07 1.11 -9.06
N GLU A 110 13.19 1.04 -9.77
CA GLU A 110 13.25 1.08 -11.23
C GLU A 110 14.46 0.24 -11.67
N GLY A 111 14.26 -0.71 -12.58
CA GLY A 111 15.30 -1.62 -13.05
C GLY A 111 14.71 -2.84 -13.74
N ASP A 112 15.49 -3.50 -14.60
CA ASP A 112 15.13 -4.76 -15.29
C ASP A 112 13.76 -4.72 -16.02
N GLY A 113 13.39 -3.55 -16.55
CA GLY A 113 12.12 -3.35 -17.24
C GLY A 113 10.89 -3.25 -16.31
N ALA A 114 11.10 -3.24 -15.00
CA ALA A 114 10.07 -3.04 -13.99
C ALA A 114 10.26 -1.72 -13.23
N ARG A 115 9.15 -1.15 -12.76
CA ARG A 115 9.14 0.05 -11.93
C ARG A 115 7.99 0.05 -10.95
N ILE A 116 8.25 0.51 -9.73
CA ILE A 116 7.24 0.74 -8.70
C ILE A 116 7.27 2.21 -8.31
N ARG A 117 6.14 2.88 -8.46
CA ARG A 117 5.93 4.26 -8.03
C ARG A 117 4.85 4.33 -6.95
N ALA A 118 4.92 5.33 -6.09
CA ALA A 118 3.89 5.63 -5.11
C ALA A 118 3.42 7.08 -5.26
N ALA A 119 2.11 7.27 -5.20
CA ALA A 119 1.47 8.57 -5.30
C ALA A 119 0.56 8.81 -4.09
N PRO A 120 0.49 10.04 -3.55
CA PRO A 120 -0.29 10.32 -2.36
C PRO A 120 -1.79 10.31 -2.66
N VAL A 121 -2.55 9.64 -1.80
CA VAL A 121 -4.02 9.65 -1.84
C VAL A 121 -4.58 10.23 -0.55
N ARG A 122 -5.81 10.75 -0.58
CA ARG A 122 -6.45 11.30 0.62
C ARG A 122 -7.14 10.16 1.38
N HIS A 123 -6.98 10.14 2.68
CA HIS A 123 -7.69 9.25 3.59
C HIS A 123 -8.00 9.97 4.92
N ARG A 124 -8.98 9.51 5.69
CA ARG A 124 -9.35 10.12 6.99
C ARG A 124 -9.51 9.06 8.11
N PRO A 125 -9.20 9.41 9.37
CA PRO A 125 -8.53 10.64 9.83
C PRO A 125 -7.15 10.80 9.17
N ARG A 126 -6.53 11.99 9.25
CA ARG A 126 -5.36 12.33 8.41
C ARG A 126 -4.17 11.39 8.71
N VAL A 127 -4.07 10.33 7.90
CA VAL A 127 -2.99 9.34 7.90
C VAL A 127 -2.31 9.38 6.52
N PRO A 128 -0.97 9.46 6.46
CA PRO A 128 -0.26 9.37 5.17
C PRO A 128 -0.63 8.07 4.46
N THR A 129 -1.20 8.20 3.27
CA THR A 129 -1.73 7.07 2.50
C THR A 129 -1.28 7.19 1.05
N PHE A 130 -0.89 6.06 0.48
CA PHE A 130 -0.31 5.98 -0.85
C PHE A 130 -1.02 4.94 -1.70
N GLY A 131 -1.25 5.29 -2.97
CA GLY A 131 -1.53 4.33 -4.02
C GLY A 131 -0.22 3.96 -4.72
N TYR A 132 -0.12 2.70 -5.18
CA TYR A 132 1.06 2.19 -5.86
C TYR A 132 0.78 1.95 -7.34
N VAL A 133 1.78 2.22 -8.18
CA VAL A 133 1.76 1.99 -9.62
C VAL A 133 2.87 1.01 -9.92
N LEU A 134 2.50 -0.16 -10.44
CA LEU A 134 3.44 -1.20 -10.84
C LEU A 134 3.48 -1.24 -12.36
N GLU A 135 4.68 -1.15 -12.90
CA GLU A 135 4.94 -1.11 -14.35
C GLU A 135 5.91 -2.23 -14.70
N GLU A 136 5.59 -3.02 -15.73
CA GLU A 136 6.46 -4.04 -16.31
C GLU A 136 6.35 -3.99 -17.83
N GLY A 137 7.41 -3.51 -18.49
CA GLY A 137 7.38 -3.24 -19.93
C GLY A 137 6.26 -2.26 -20.30
N ARG A 138 5.23 -2.76 -20.98
CA ARG A 138 4.03 -1.98 -21.37
C ARG A 138 2.85 -2.14 -20.40
N ARG A 139 2.94 -3.08 -19.45
CA ARG A 139 1.84 -3.37 -18.52
C ARG A 139 1.90 -2.40 -17.35
N ARG A 140 0.73 -1.92 -16.93
CA ARG A 140 0.61 -0.98 -15.81
C ARG A 140 -0.59 -1.30 -14.93
N ALA A 141 -0.33 -1.49 -13.64
CA ALA A 141 -1.36 -1.67 -12.62
C ALA A 141 -1.31 -0.54 -11.60
N ALA A 142 -2.45 0.06 -11.29
CA ALA A 142 -2.62 1.01 -10.20
C ALA A 142 -3.40 0.35 -9.06
N VAL A 143 -2.87 0.41 -7.84
CA VAL A 143 -3.51 -0.17 -6.65
C VAL A 143 -3.68 0.93 -5.61
N LEU A 144 -4.94 1.25 -5.32
CA LEU A 144 -5.35 2.25 -4.36
C LEU A 144 -6.25 1.56 -3.32
N SER A 145 -5.72 1.34 -2.12
CA SER A 145 -6.57 0.93 -0.99
C SER A 145 -7.21 2.17 -0.35
N ASP A 146 -7.81 2.03 0.83
CA ASP A 146 -8.45 3.07 1.66
C ASP A 146 -8.14 4.51 1.24
N ASN A 147 -9.09 5.15 0.56
CA ASN A 147 -8.96 6.51 0.12
C ASN A 147 -10.32 7.16 -0.14
N CYS A 148 -10.36 8.49 -0.05
CA CYS A 148 -11.46 9.33 -0.47
C CYS A 148 -11.04 10.23 -1.66
N GLY A 149 -10.27 9.65 -2.58
CA GLY A 149 -9.75 10.26 -3.79
C GLY A 149 -8.34 10.86 -3.65
N TRP A 150 -7.80 11.37 -4.76
CA TRP A 150 -6.43 11.89 -4.85
C TRP A 150 -6.36 13.30 -5.48
N GLY A 151 -5.20 13.94 -5.41
CA GLY A 151 -4.94 15.28 -5.96
C GLY A 151 -4.32 15.24 -7.35
N ALA A 152 -4.19 16.40 -8.00
CA ALA A 152 -3.69 16.52 -9.38
C ALA A 152 -2.30 15.89 -9.60
N ALA A 153 -1.41 15.98 -8.61
CA ALA A 153 -0.08 15.35 -8.68
C ALA A 153 -0.14 13.83 -8.95
N ALA A 154 -1.20 13.16 -8.50
CA ALA A 154 -1.38 11.73 -8.68
C ALA A 154 -2.19 11.35 -9.94
N ASP A 155 -2.78 12.32 -10.66
CA ASP A 155 -3.58 12.03 -11.85
C ASP A 155 -2.71 11.39 -12.94
N GLU A 156 -1.51 11.93 -13.20
CA GLU A 156 -0.57 11.36 -14.17
C GLU A 156 -0.04 9.99 -13.72
N ALA A 157 0.25 9.84 -12.42
CA ALA A 157 0.71 8.58 -11.85
C ALA A 157 -0.31 7.45 -12.01
N PHE A 158 -1.61 7.75 -12.08
CA PHE A 158 -2.66 6.73 -12.24
C PHE A 158 -3.25 6.65 -13.66
N ALA A 159 -2.90 7.57 -14.56
CA ALA A 159 -3.48 7.67 -15.91
C ALA A 159 -3.18 6.47 -16.83
N ASP A 160 -4.19 5.94 -17.51
CA ASP A 160 -4.12 4.90 -18.53
C ASP A 160 -3.52 3.56 -18.03
N ALA A 161 -3.78 3.20 -16.77
CA ALA A 161 -3.43 1.87 -16.25
C ALA A 161 -4.24 0.76 -16.96
N ASP A 162 -3.63 -0.40 -17.20
CA ASP A 162 -4.36 -1.57 -17.70
C ASP A 162 -5.38 -2.06 -16.67
N VAL A 163 -4.99 -2.06 -15.40
CA VAL A 163 -5.86 -2.41 -14.28
C VAL A 163 -5.72 -1.37 -13.19
N MET A 164 -6.85 -0.86 -12.70
CA MET A 164 -6.93 -0.05 -11.50
C MET A 164 -7.74 -0.81 -10.44
N VAL A 165 -7.11 -1.15 -9.33
CA VAL A 165 -7.77 -1.67 -8.13
C VAL A 165 -8.04 -0.49 -7.20
N ASN A 166 -9.29 -0.26 -6.82
CA ASN A 166 -9.65 0.83 -5.92
C ASN A 166 -10.67 0.39 -4.86
N GLU A 167 -10.55 0.94 -3.65
CA GLU A 167 -11.52 0.70 -2.58
C GLU A 167 -12.90 1.34 -2.88
N ALA A 168 -13.98 0.68 -2.50
CA ALA A 168 -15.34 1.19 -2.56
C ALA A 168 -16.10 0.81 -1.29
N THR A 169 -15.57 1.25 -0.14
CA THR A 169 -16.04 0.82 1.18
C THR A 169 -17.48 1.26 1.47
N LEU A 170 -17.88 2.44 1.01
CA LEU A 170 -19.17 3.05 1.33
C LEU A 170 -20.26 2.73 0.30
N GLY A 171 -21.47 2.44 0.77
CA GLY A 171 -22.65 2.34 -0.08
C GLY A 171 -23.07 3.70 -0.66
N HIS A 172 -23.85 3.69 -1.75
CA HIS A 172 -24.36 4.91 -2.37
C HIS A 172 -25.16 5.78 -1.38
N GLY A 173 -25.99 5.17 -0.54
CA GLY A 173 -26.77 5.85 0.49
C GLY A 173 -25.98 6.31 1.72
N ASP A 174 -24.84 5.67 2.03
CA ASP A 174 -24.00 6.02 3.18
C ASP A 174 -23.27 7.37 2.97
N ALA A 175 -23.19 7.80 1.72
CA ALA A 175 -22.71 9.13 1.34
C ALA A 175 -23.85 10.08 0.96
N ALA A 176 -25.10 9.82 1.34
CA ALA A 176 -26.20 10.76 1.11
C ALA A 176 -25.83 12.14 1.71
N GLY A 177 -25.69 13.15 0.86
CA GLY A 177 -25.19 14.50 1.19
C GLY A 177 -23.69 14.76 0.94
N HIS A 178 -22.93 13.74 0.54
CA HIS A 178 -21.46 13.72 0.56
C HIS A 178 -20.85 13.29 -0.79
N ARG A 179 -21.41 13.74 -1.92
CA ARG A 179 -20.97 13.43 -3.29
C ARG A 179 -19.48 13.73 -3.61
N ARG A 180 -18.76 14.45 -2.73
CA ARG A 180 -17.36 14.89 -2.92
C ARG A 180 -16.49 14.83 -1.64
N ARG A 181 -17.03 14.40 -0.50
CA ARG A 181 -16.33 14.46 0.80
C ARG A 181 -16.72 13.26 1.63
N SER A 182 -15.80 12.34 1.87
CA SER A 182 -16.07 11.24 2.78
C SER A 182 -15.92 11.69 4.24
N PRO A 183 -16.95 11.50 5.10
CA PRO A 183 -16.82 11.77 6.52
C PRO A 183 -15.86 10.77 7.21
N THR A 184 -15.77 9.55 6.68
CA THR A 184 -15.00 8.44 7.27
C THR A 184 -13.67 8.19 6.58
N GLY A 185 -13.37 8.88 5.47
CA GLY A 185 -12.10 8.73 4.76
C GLY A 185 -12.09 7.70 3.63
N HIS A 186 -13.22 7.06 3.36
CA HIS A 186 -13.37 6.04 2.34
C HIS A 186 -14.22 6.46 1.13
N SER A 187 -14.15 5.71 0.03
CA SER A 187 -14.87 6.03 -1.21
C SER A 187 -16.18 5.26 -1.35
N THR A 188 -17.15 5.87 -2.03
CA THR A 188 -18.25 5.14 -2.68
C THR A 188 -17.84 4.69 -4.08
N ALA A 189 -18.56 3.74 -4.66
CA ALA A 189 -18.37 3.35 -6.06
C ALA A 189 -18.46 4.55 -7.03
N GLU A 190 -19.32 5.54 -6.76
CA GLU A 190 -19.42 6.76 -7.59
C GLU A 190 -18.19 7.65 -7.49
N MET A 191 -17.64 7.83 -6.27
CA MET A 191 -16.41 8.57 -6.08
C MET A 191 -15.24 7.92 -6.83
N VAL A 192 -15.18 6.58 -6.77
CA VAL A 192 -14.22 5.81 -7.55
C VAL A 192 -14.44 5.99 -9.04
N ALA A 193 -15.67 5.87 -9.55
CA ALA A 193 -15.99 6.02 -10.96
C ALA A 193 -15.61 7.41 -11.49
N ALA A 194 -15.82 8.47 -10.70
CA ALA A 194 -15.40 9.82 -11.06
C ALA A 194 -13.87 9.97 -11.11
N GLY A 195 -13.15 9.30 -10.21
CA GLY A 195 -11.68 9.20 -10.25
C GLY A 195 -11.18 8.42 -11.46
N ALA A 196 -11.71 7.22 -11.66
CA ALA A 196 -11.36 6.35 -12.77
C ALA A 196 -11.69 6.97 -14.14
N SER A 197 -12.76 7.76 -14.26
CA SER A 197 -13.08 8.47 -15.51
C SER A 197 -11.98 9.46 -15.91
N ARG A 198 -11.28 10.07 -14.94
CA ARG A 198 -10.12 10.94 -15.21
C ARG A 198 -8.85 10.13 -15.49
N ALA A 199 -8.65 9.06 -14.74
CA ALA A 199 -7.48 8.20 -14.88
C ALA A 199 -7.57 7.21 -16.05
N ARG A 200 -8.75 7.01 -16.65
CA ARG A 200 -9.01 6.17 -17.83
C ARG A 200 -8.37 4.76 -17.78
N PRO A 201 -8.53 3.98 -16.69
CA PRO A 201 -8.01 2.62 -16.68
C PRO A 201 -8.76 1.75 -17.68
N ARG A 202 -8.09 0.74 -18.26
CA ARG A 202 -8.74 -0.22 -19.17
C ARG A 202 -9.71 -1.14 -18.41
N VAL A 203 -9.35 -1.52 -17.19
CA VAL A 203 -10.17 -2.31 -16.27
C VAL A 203 -10.17 -1.65 -14.90
N LEU A 204 -11.36 -1.47 -14.31
CA LEU A 204 -11.54 -1.01 -12.95
C LEU A 204 -12.03 -2.17 -12.07
N VAL A 205 -11.31 -2.46 -10.99
CA VAL A 205 -11.63 -3.46 -9.99
C VAL A 205 -11.96 -2.74 -8.68
N LEU A 206 -13.16 -3.00 -8.14
CA LEU A 206 -13.59 -2.46 -6.86
C LEU A 206 -13.34 -3.49 -5.74
N THR A 207 -12.86 -3.03 -4.59
CA THR A 207 -12.54 -3.88 -3.43
C THR A 207 -12.88 -3.17 -2.11
N ASN A 208 -12.56 -3.82 -0.98
CA ASN A 208 -12.68 -3.28 0.37
C ASN A 208 -14.10 -2.83 0.73
N PHE A 209 -15.10 -3.55 0.24
CA PHE A 209 -16.50 -3.29 0.57
C PHE A 209 -16.73 -3.44 2.08
N SER A 210 -17.45 -2.50 2.68
CA SER A 210 -17.86 -2.66 4.07
C SER A 210 -18.67 -3.95 4.23
N ALA A 211 -18.38 -4.74 5.26
CA ALA A 211 -19.18 -5.92 5.60
C ALA A 211 -20.67 -5.59 5.79
N LYS A 212 -21.00 -4.33 6.11
CA LYS A 212 -22.37 -3.82 6.23
C LYS A 212 -23.14 -3.80 4.91
N LEU A 213 -22.45 -3.81 3.76
CA LEU A 213 -23.07 -3.87 2.43
C LEU A 213 -23.59 -5.28 2.10
N GLY A 214 -23.20 -6.31 2.85
CA GLY A 214 -23.57 -7.72 2.64
C GLY A 214 -25.06 -8.06 2.80
N GLY A 215 -25.94 -7.07 2.92
CA GLY A 215 -27.40 -7.23 2.93
C GLY A 215 -28.16 -6.35 1.94
N ALA A 216 -27.48 -5.50 1.15
CA ALA A 216 -28.10 -4.68 0.13
C ALA A 216 -27.93 -5.36 -1.24
N THR A 217 -29.03 -5.79 -1.85
CA THR A 217 -29.05 -6.19 -3.25
C THR A 217 -28.70 -4.98 -4.11
N PHE A 218 -27.69 -5.11 -4.96
CA PHE A 218 -27.46 -4.18 -6.05
C PHE A 218 -28.51 -4.50 -7.13
N GLU A 219 -29.72 -3.97 -6.98
CA GLU A 219 -30.71 -3.90 -8.06
C GLU A 219 -30.46 -2.70 -8.97
#